data_AF-A0A2S7XPF7-F1
#
_entry.id   AF-A0A2S7XPF7-F1
#
_cell.length_a   1.000
_cell.length_b   1.000
_cell.length_c   1.000
_cell.angle_alpha   90.00
_cell.angle_beta   90.00
_cell.angle_gamma   90.00
#
_symmetry.space_group_name_H-M   'P 1'
#
loop_
_entity.id
_entity.type
_entity.pdbx_description
1 polymer ?
#
loop_
_entity_poly.entity_id
_entity_poly.type
_entity_poly.pdbx_seq_one_letter_code
_entity_poly.pdbx_strand_id
1 'polypeptide(L)'
;MLGDIVHSDPLYVGKPQNVGYKYLPTGALGKDTYTTFLTSNATRTSMIYVGANDGMLHAFDALTGEEKFAYVPNALLGKLKDLTSPTYKSLTSTAIL
;
A
#
# COMPACT_ATOMS: atom_id res chain seq x y z
N MET A 1 -2.04 -15.63 -1.01
CA MET A 1 -3.43 -15.51 -0.52
C MET A 1 -3.53 -14.18 0.20
N LEU A 2 -4.58 -13.40 -0.06
CA LEU A 2 -4.83 -12.12 0.60
C LEU A 2 -5.70 -12.38 1.83
N GLY A 3 -5.24 -11.96 3.02
CA GLY A 3 -6.04 -11.98 4.23
C GLY A 3 -7.11 -10.89 4.24
N ASP A 4 -8.10 -11.02 5.14
CA ASP A 4 -9.20 -10.07 5.23
C ASP A 4 -8.69 -8.67 5.57
N ILE A 5 -9.26 -7.66 4.90
CA ILE A 5 -9.01 -6.24 5.16
C ILE A 5 -10.15 -5.75 6.04
N VAL A 6 -9.93 -5.69 7.35
CA VAL A 6 -10.91 -5.18 8.32
C VAL A 6 -10.24 -4.11 9.17
N HIS A 7 -10.85 -2.93 9.29
CA HIS A 7 -10.30 -1.77 10.00
C HIS A 7 -8.93 -1.26 9.47
N SER A 8 -8.60 -1.50 8.20
CA SER A 8 -7.43 -0.87 7.57
C SER A 8 -7.85 0.34 6.75
N ASP A 9 -7.11 1.43 6.88
CA ASP A 9 -7.21 2.60 6.00
C ASP A 9 -6.29 2.41 4.79
N PRO A 10 -6.83 2.29 3.55
CA PRO A 10 -5.99 2.16 2.37
C PRO A 10 -5.23 3.46 2.08
N LEU A 11 -3.93 3.35 1.81
CA LEU A 11 -3.09 4.46 1.39
C LEU A 11 -3.01 4.50 -0.14
N TYR A 12 -3.55 5.57 -0.74
CA TYR A 12 -3.39 5.85 -2.15
C TYR A 12 -2.10 6.63 -2.44
N VAL A 13 -1.30 6.14 -3.38
CA VAL A 13 -0.08 6.79 -3.86
C VAL A 13 -0.14 6.93 -5.37
N GLY A 14 -0.49 8.13 -5.83
CA GLY A 14 -0.59 8.46 -7.25
C GLY A 14 0.52 9.38 -7.74
N LYS A 15 0.18 10.20 -8.74
CA LYS A 15 1.03 11.28 -9.22
C LYS A 15 1.45 12.18 -8.05
N PRO A 16 2.75 12.50 -7.90
CA PRO A 16 3.21 13.44 -6.90
C PRO A 16 2.49 14.78 -6.97
N GLN A 17 2.15 15.33 -5.81
CA GLN A 17 1.47 16.61 -5.68
C GLN A 17 2.47 17.69 -5.35
N ASN A 18 2.27 18.88 -5.91
CA ASN A 18 3.07 20.03 -5.54
C ASN A 18 2.53 20.65 -4.25
N VAL A 19 3.15 20.33 -3.12
CA VAL A 19 2.77 20.87 -1.81
C VAL A 19 3.39 22.25 -1.52
N GLY A 20 3.55 23.08 -2.55
CA GLY A 20 4.01 24.47 -2.45
C GLY A 20 5.50 24.70 -2.70
N TYR A 21 6.29 23.65 -2.94
CA TYR A 21 7.73 23.73 -3.18
C TYR A 21 8.11 24.59 -4.40
N LYS A 22 7.22 24.69 -5.40
CA LYS A 22 7.46 25.59 -6.57
C LYS A 22 7.52 27.08 -6.19
N TYR A 23 6.88 27.47 -5.08
CA TYR A 23 6.81 28.86 -4.63
C TYR A 23 7.97 29.25 -3.73
N LEU A 24 8.88 28.33 -3.42
CA LEU A 24 10.07 28.65 -2.64
C LEU A 24 10.96 29.68 -3.39
N PRO A 25 11.74 30.50 -2.66
CA PRO A 25 12.72 31.39 -3.26
C PRO A 25 13.71 30.64 -4.16
N THR A 26 14.27 31.31 -5.16
CA THR A 26 15.34 30.74 -5.99
C THR A 26 16.56 30.41 -5.12
N GLY A 27 17.14 29.23 -5.32
CA GLY A 27 18.24 28.73 -4.50
C GLY A 27 17.82 28.05 -3.18
N ALA A 28 16.51 28.04 -2.86
CA ALA A 28 16.02 27.28 -1.71
C ALA A 28 16.26 25.78 -1.89
N LEU A 29 16.79 25.14 -0.85
CA LEU A 29 17.02 23.70 -0.84
C LEU A 29 15.71 22.96 -1.13
N GLY A 30 15.78 21.97 -2.02
CA GLY A 30 14.61 21.16 -2.37
C GLY A 30 13.72 21.75 -3.46
N LYS A 31 13.82 23.05 -3.82
CA LYS A 31 12.95 23.65 -4.86
C LYS A 31 13.13 22.94 -6.22
N ASP A 32 14.36 22.96 -6.73
CA ASP A 32 14.64 22.44 -8.07
C ASP A 32 14.60 20.92 -8.09
N THR A 33 15.15 20.27 -7.05
CA THR A 33 15.16 18.80 -6.95
C THR A 33 13.75 18.23 -6.80
N TYR A 34 12.87 18.86 -6.01
CA TYR A 34 11.49 18.41 -5.87
C TYR A 34 10.69 18.69 -7.15
N THR A 35 10.93 19.82 -7.83
CA THR A 35 10.31 20.09 -9.13
C THR A 35 10.69 19.02 -10.16
N THR A 36 11.96 18.59 -10.19
CA THR A 36 12.41 17.45 -11.01
C THR A 36 11.76 16.13 -10.58
N PHE A 37 11.57 15.89 -9.28
CA PHE A 37 10.84 14.71 -8.80
C PHE A 37 9.39 14.69 -9.31
N LEU A 38 8.68 15.82 -9.24
CA LEU A 38 7.30 15.95 -9.73
C LEU A 38 7.19 15.63 -11.21
N THR A 39 8.11 16.13 -12.04
CA THR A 39 8.09 15.93 -13.49
C THR A 39 8.51 14.51 -13.87
N SER A 40 9.57 13.98 -13.26
CA SER A 40 10.07 12.61 -13.53
C SER A 40 9.09 11.51 -13.11
N ASN A 41 8.21 11.79 -12.14
CA ASN A 41 7.22 10.83 -11.64
C ASN A 41 5.78 11.22 -12.03
N ALA A 42 5.61 12.12 -13.00
CA ALA A 42 4.29 12.60 -13.42
C ALA A 42 3.37 11.48 -13.94
N THR A 43 3.95 10.40 -14.46
CA THR A 43 3.27 9.22 -15.03
C THR A 43 3.46 7.95 -14.20
N ARG A 44 3.88 8.08 -12.93
CA ARG A 44 4.05 6.92 -12.04
C ARG A 44 2.72 6.18 -11.89
N THR A 45 2.77 4.84 -11.99
CA THR A 45 1.63 3.96 -11.71
C THR A 45 1.05 4.30 -10.34
N SER A 46 -0.27 4.48 -10.30
CA SER A 46 -0.97 4.74 -9.04
C SER A 46 -1.15 3.43 -8.28
N MET A 47 -0.85 3.45 -6.99
CA MET A 47 -0.87 2.26 -6.14
C MET A 47 -1.82 2.46 -4.95
N ILE A 48 -2.43 1.38 -4.48
CA ILE A 48 -3.16 1.31 -3.21
C ILE A 48 -2.41 0.36 -2.30
N TYR A 49 -2.03 0.82 -1.10
CA TYR A 49 -1.39 0.00 -0.09
C TYR A 49 -2.35 -0.25 1.06
N VAL A 50 -2.41 -1.48 1.56
CA VAL A 50 -3.35 -1.87 2.62
C VAL A 50 -2.74 -2.95 3.52
N GLY A 51 -2.94 -2.81 4.82
CA GLY A 51 -2.61 -3.85 5.78
C GLY A 51 -3.72 -4.89 5.82
N ALA A 52 -3.37 -6.16 5.70
CA ALA A 52 -4.33 -7.25 5.86
C ALA A 52 -4.16 -7.91 7.23
N ASN A 53 -5.21 -8.60 7.69
CA ASN A 53 -5.22 -9.29 8.99
C ASN A 53 -4.27 -10.49 9.06
N ASP A 54 -3.73 -10.92 7.92
CA ASP A 54 -2.59 -11.86 7.88
C ASP A 54 -1.25 -11.20 8.30
N GLY A 55 -1.27 -9.90 8.62
CA GLY A 55 -0.11 -9.14 9.06
C GLY A 55 0.82 -8.71 7.91
N MET A 56 0.42 -8.93 6.66
CA MET A 56 1.15 -8.48 5.49
C MET A 56 0.68 -7.09 5.03
N LEU A 57 1.59 -6.38 4.37
CA LEU A 57 1.25 -5.18 3.61
C LEU A 57 1.09 -5.59 2.14
N HIS A 58 -0.08 -5.34 1.56
CA HIS A 58 -0.35 -5.59 0.15
C HIS A 58 -0.38 -4.28 -0.64
N ALA A 59 0.06 -4.34 -1.89
CA ALA A 59 0.07 -3.22 -2.81
C ALA A 59 -0.59 -3.60 -4.15
N PHE A 60 -1.62 -2.85 -4.51
CA PHE A 60 -2.42 -3.08 -5.72
C PHE A 60 -2.23 -1.92 -6.69
N ASP A 61 -2.28 -2.22 -7.99
CA ASP A 61 -2.47 -1.20 -9.01
C ASP A 61 -3.84 -0.53 -8.80
N ALA A 62 -3.85 0.79 -8.67
CA ALA A 62 -5.06 1.53 -8.33
C ALA A 62 -6.09 1.59 -9.48
N LEU A 63 -5.67 1.29 -10.71
CA LEU A 63 -6.55 1.26 -11.88
C LEU A 63 -7.11 -0.15 -12.12
N THR A 64 -6.25 -1.18 -12.07
CA THR A 64 -6.66 -2.55 -12.42
C THR A 64 -7.06 -3.39 -11.22
N GLY A 65 -6.66 -3.01 -10.01
CA GLY A 65 -6.81 -3.81 -8.79
C GLY A 65 -5.87 -5.03 -8.73
N GLU A 66 -4.94 -5.15 -9.68
CA GLU A 66 -3.98 -6.26 -9.69
C GLU A 66 -2.96 -6.09 -8.56
N GLU A 67 -2.73 -7.14 -7.78
CA GLU A 67 -1.68 -7.16 -6.75
C GLU A 67 -0.30 -7.11 -7.40
N LYS A 68 0.48 -6.06 -7.12
CA LYS A 68 1.83 -5.86 -7.67
C LYS A 68 2.93 -6.24 -6.70
N PHE A 69 2.65 -6.19 -5.40
CA PHE A 69 3.65 -6.41 -4.36
C PHE A 69 3.00 -6.77 -3.01
N ALA A 70 3.69 -7.58 -2.22
CA ALA A 70 3.36 -7.83 -0.82
C ALA A 70 4.64 -7.84 0.03
N TYR A 71 4.54 -7.37 1.26
CA TYR A 71 5.63 -7.36 2.24
C TYR A 71 5.23 -8.11 3.50
N VAL A 72 6.14 -8.98 3.97
CA VAL A 72 6.02 -9.71 5.23
C VAL A 72 7.00 -9.11 6.25
N PRO A 73 6.50 -8.45 7.30
CA PRO A 73 7.33 -7.99 8.41
C PRO A 73 8.16 -9.11 9.05
N ASN A 74 9.43 -8.84 9.37
CA ASN A 74 10.36 -9.81 9.97
C ASN A 74 9.81 -10.46 11.27
N ALA A 75 9.06 -9.68 12.06
CA ALA A 75 8.43 -10.16 13.30
C ALA A 75 7.40 -11.30 13.06
N LEU A 76 6.89 -11.43 11.85
CA LEU A 76 5.92 -12.46 11.46
C LEU A 76 6.58 -13.69 10.82
N LEU A 77 7.88 -13.64 10.50
CA LEU A 77 8.56 -14.78 9.87
C LEU A 77 8.55 -16.05 10.74
N GLY A 78 8.61 -15.91 12.07
CA GLY A 78 8.51 -17.04 13.00
C GLY A 78 7.11 -17.64 13.12
N LYS A 79 6.07 -16.92 12.68
CA LYS A 79 4.65 -17.31 12.71
C LYS A 79 4.08 -17.60 11.32
N LEU A 80 4.91 -17.51 10.26
CA LEU A 80 4.52 -17.74 8.87
C LEU A 80 3.79 -19.08 8.66
N LYS A 81 4.21 -20.14 9.36
CA LYS A 81 3.57 -21.46 9.28
C LYS A 81 2.08 -21.44 9.66
N ASP A 82 1.68 -20.53 10.54
CA ASP A 82 0.31 -20.43 11.03
C ASP A 82 -0.57 -19.60 10.06
N LEU A 83 0.04 -18.69 9.28
CA LEU A 83 -0.62 -17.83 8.29
C LEU A 83 -0.75 -18.48 6.90
N THR A 84 0.08 -19.48 6.59
CA THR A 84 -0.03 -20.30 5.36
C THR A 84 -0.97 -21.49 5.52
N SER A 85 -1.61 -21.65 6.68
CA SER A 85 -2.52 -22.78 6.93
C SER A 85 -3.77 -22.67 6.05
N PRO A 86 -4.14 -23.72 5.29
CA PRO A 86 -5.35 -23.73 4.46
C PRO A 86 -6.65 -23.47 5.22
N THR A 87 -6.64 -23.63 6.55
CA THR A 87 -7.76 -23.33 7.46
C THR A 87 -7.97 -21.85 7.76
N TYR A 88 -7.09 -20.94 7.30
CA TYR A 88 -7.29 -19.49 7.40
C TYR A 88 -8.26 -18.97 6.31
N LYS A 89 -9.51 -19.46 6.32
CA LYS A 89 -10.62 -18.92 5.53
C LYS A 89 -11.88 -18.85 6.38
N SER A 90 -12.40 -17.62 6.50
CA SER A 90 -13.79 -17.21 6.72
C SER A 90 -14.62 -18.08 7.65
N LEU A 91 -14.88 -17.57 8.86
CA LEU A 91 -16.02 -18.03 9.67
C LEU A 91 -17.30 -17.73 8.87
N THR A 92 -17.75 -18.69 8.07
CA THR A 92 -19.13 -18.75 7.61
C THR A 92 -20.02 -18.78 8.85
N SER A 93 -20.67 -17.66 9.14
CA SER A 93 -21.74 -17.60 10.14
C SER A 93 -22.92 -18.43 9.65
N THR A 94 -22.91 -19.71 9.97
CA THR A 94 -24.13 -20.53 9.98
C THR A 94 -24.89 -20.21 11.24
N ALA A 95 -25.98 -19.46 11.11
CA ALA A 95 -27.04 -19.43 12.10
C ALA A 95 -28.32 -19.94 11.42
N ILE A 96 -28.58 -21.24 11.59
CA ILE A 96 -29.94 -21.80 11.58
C ILE A 96 -30.22 -22.18 13.03
N LEU A 97 -31.13 -21.45 13.66
CA LEU A 97 -32.40 -21.93 14.23
C LEU A 97 -33.18 -20.71 14.74
#